data_AF-A0A444K327-F1
#
_entry.id   AF-A0A444K327-F1
#
_cell.length_a   1.000
_cell.length_b   1.000
_cell.length_c   1.000
_cell.angle_alpha   90.00
_cell.angle_beta   90.00
_cell.angle_gamma   90.00
#
_symmetry.space_group_name_H-M   'P 1'
#
loop_
_entity.id
_entity.type
_entity.pdbx_description
1 polymer ?
#
loop_
_entity_poly.entity_id
_entity_poly.type
_entity_poly.pdbx_seq_one_letter_code
_entity_poly.pdbx_strand_id
1 'polypeptide(L)' 'MSFLCSLPLAAQLFGACAPAAPLAVGYVEGEYVLMAPIEVAQVATVTVRRGDRVETGAAVATLEDADAKIEVAQAEA' A
#
# COMPACT_ATOMS: atom_id res chain seq x y z
N MET A 1 31.27 -48.51 19.54
CA MET A 1 30.07 -48.59 18.68
C MET A 1 28.80 -48.53 19.52
N SER A 2 28.50 -47.39 20.15
CA SER A 2 27.27 -47.24 20.97
C SER A 2 26.70 -45.82 20.85
N PHE A 3 27.57 -44.80 20.80
CA PHE A 3 27.17 -43.40 20.61
C PHE A 3 26.57 -43.09 19.22
N LEU A 4 26.97 -43.83 18.19
CA LEU A 4 26.38 -43.70 16.84
C LEU A 4 24.92 -44.16 16.80
N CYS A 5 24.51 -45.05 17.72
CA CYS A 5 23.15 -45.57 17.78
C CYS A 5 22.17 -44.59 18.44
N SER A 6 22.64 -43.57 19.18
CA SER A 6 21.79 -42.53 19.78
C SER A 6 21.50 -41.35 18.86
N LEU A 7 22.16 -41.26 17.70
CA LEU A 7 21.97 -40.18 16.74
C LEU A 7 20.52 -40.03 16.23
N PRO A 8 19.79 -41.12 15.90
CA PRO A 8 18.39 -41.00 15.45
C PRO A 8 17.49 -40.43 16.55
N LEU A 9 17.71 -40.81 17.81
CA LEU A 9 16.94 -40.31 18.95
C LEU A 9 17.19 -38.82 19.19
N ALA A 10 18.46 -38.39 19.13
CA ALA A 10 18.81 -36.98 19.23
C ALA A 10 18.21 -36.16 18.08
N ALA A 11 18.28 -36.66 16.84
CA ALA A 11 17.69 -36.00 15.67
C ALA A 11 16.17 -35.79 15.81
N GLN A 12 15.45 -36.78 16.33
CA GLN A 12 14.01 -36.66 16.59
C GLN A 12 13.70 -35.61 17.67
N LEU A 13 14.53 -35.52 18.71
CA LEU A 13 14.36 -34.53 19.78
C LEU A 13 14.59 -33.10 19.27
N PHE A 14 15.59 -32.91 18.39
CA PHE A 14 15.85 -31.62 17.75
C PHE A 14 14.85 -31.25 16.64
N GLY A 15 14.20 -32.22 16.03
CA GLY A 15 13.15 -31.99 15.02
C GLY A 15 11.94 -31.21 15.57
N ALA A 16 11.65 -31.32 16.87
CA ALA A 16 10.59 -30.56 17.54
C ALA A 16 10.91 -29.05 17.68
N CYS A 17 12.17 -28.65 17.49
CA CYS A 17 12.60 -27.25 17.49
C CYS A 17 12.57 -26.61 16.10
N ALA A 18 12.14 -27.34 15.06
CA ALA A 18 12.03 -26.79 13.72
C ALA A 18 10.91 -25.73 13.65
N PRO A 19 11.12 -24.64 12.87
CA PRO A 19 10.05 -23.68 12.62
C PRO A 19 8.86 -24.38 11.94
N ALA A 20 7.65 -23.92 12.25
CA ALA A 20 6.45 -24.41 11.58
C ALA A 20 6.57 -24.20 10.07
N ALA A 21 6.17 -25.21 9.29
CA ALA A 21 6.11 -25.08 7.85
C ALA A 21 5.16 -23.92 7.47
N PRO A 22 5.44 -23.18 6.38
CA PRO A 22 4.55 -22.12 5.92
C PRO A 22 3.14 -22.66 5.69
N LEU A 23 2.14 -22.06 6.35
CA LEU A 23 0.74 -22.52 6.27
C LEU A 23 0.13 -22.27 4.89
N ALA A 24 0.50 -21.16 4.26
CA ALA A 24 0.00 -20.77 2.95
C ALA A 24 0.99 -19.86 2.22
N VAL A 25 0.89 -19.83 0.89
CA VAL A 25 1.61 -18.92 0.00
C VAL A 25 0.56 -18.12 -0.76
N GLY A 26 0.75 -16.80 -0.86
CA GLY A 26 -0.20 -15.92 -1.55
C GLY A 26 0.20 -14.45 -1.49
N TYR A 27 -0.60 -13.61 -2.14
CA TYR A 27 -0.47 -12.16 -2.15
C TYR A 27 -1.85 -11.52 -1.95
N VAL A 28 -1.86 -10.25 -1.53
CA VAL A 28 -3.12 -9.50 -1.34
C VAL A 28 -3.48 -8.82 -2.65
N GLU A 29 -4.65 -9.15 -3.18
CA GLU A 29 -5.27 -8.44 -4.29
C GLU A 29 -6.15 -7.31 -3.74
N GLY A 30 -6.17 -6.20 -4.47
CA GLY A 30 -7.01 -5.05 -4.16
C GLY A 30 -7.71 -4.58 -5.42
N GLU A 31 -8.88 -3.96 -5.24
CA GLU A 31 -9.53 -3.20 -6.30
C GLU A 31 -8.94 -1.79 -6.32
N TYR A 32 -8.58 -1.30 -7.50
CA TYR A 32 -7.96 0.01 -7.66
C TYR A 32 -8.68 0.82 -8.74
N VAL A 33 -8.72 2.13 -8.53
CA VAL A 33 -9.21 3.10 -9.50
C VAL A 33 -8.09 4.05 -9.88
N LEU A 34 -8.08 4.45 -11.15
CA LEU A 34 -7.23 5.55 -11.61
C LEU A 34 -8.00 6.85 -11.42
N MET A 35 -7.39 7.80 -10.71
CA MET A 35 -7.93 9.14 -10.52
C MET A 35 -7.05 10.13 -11.29
N ALA A 36 -7.68 11.00 -12.06
CA ALA A 36 -7.04 12.09 -12.76
C ALA A 36 -7.84 13.39 -12.54
N PRO A 37 -7.19 14.56 -12.60
CA PRO A 37 -7.91 15.83 -12.60
C PRO A 37 -8.82 15.95 -13.82
N ILE A 38 -9.92 16.70 -13.64
CA ILE A 38 -10.87 16.99 -14.73
C ILE A 38 -10.42 18.16 -15.62
N GLU A 39 -9.58 19.04 -15.08
CA GLU A 39 -9.02 20.20 -15.79
C GLU A 39 -7.50 20.05 -15.95
N VAL A 40 -6.93 20.72 -16.95
CA VAL A 40 -5.49 20.74 -17.20
C VAL A 40 -4.86 21.92 -16.46
N ALA A 41 -4.19 21.63 -15.34
CA ALA A 41 -3.41 22.62 -14.60
C ALA A 41 -2.23 21.96 -13.86
N GLN A 42 -1.33 22.78 -13.31
CA GLN A 42 -0.22 22.28 -12.51
C GLN A 42 -0.73 21.70 -11.19
N VAL A 43 -0.21 20.54 -10.79
CA VAL A 43 -0.42 20.02 -9.43
C VAL A 43 0.30 20.93 -8.44
N ALA A 44 -0.46 21.63 -7.60
CA ALA A 44 0.07 22.55 -6.60
C ALA A 44 0.51 21.80 -5.33
N THR A 45 -0.31 20.86 -4.85
CA THR A 45 0.00 20.07 -3.65
C THR A 45 -0.50 18.63 -3.75
N VAL A 46 0.19 17.72 -3.06
CA VAL A 46 -0.25 16.36 -2.79
C VAL A 46 -0.36 16.21 -1.28
N THR A 47 -1.57 15.95 -0.79
CA THR A 47 -1.91 16.01 0.65
C THR A 47 -1.81 14.65 1.35
N VAL A 48 -1.63 13.59 0.58
CA VAL A 48 -1.58 12.20 1.05
C VAL A 48 -0.24 11.54 0.79
N ARG A 49 0.04 10.46 1.51
CA ARG A 49 1.20 9.59 1.33
C ARG A 49 0.76 8.17 1.01
N ARG A 50 1.71 7.39 0.47
CA ARG A 50 1.47 5.98 0.18
C ARG A 50 1.16 5.23 1.47
N GLY A 51 0.03 4.52 1.48
CA GLY A 51 -0.45 3.76 2.64
C GLY A 51 -1.45 4.51 3.50
N ASP A 52 -1.70 5.80 3.25
CA ASP A 52 -2.72 6.56 3.96
C ASP A 52 -4.13 6.02 3.64
N ARG A 53 -4.99 6.03 4.65
CA ARG A 53 -6.41 5.73 4.49
C ARG A 53 -7.15 7.02 4.15
N VAL A 54 -7.92 6.99 3.07
CA VAL A 54 -8.70 8.13 2.56
C VAL A 54 -10.19 7.83 2.62
N GLU A 55 -10.97 8.82 3.06
CA GLU A 55 -12.44 8.76 3.06
C GLU A 55 -13.03 9.43 1.83
N THR A 56 -14.29 9.14 1.52
CA THR A 56 -15.00 9.76 0.40
C THR A 56 -15.05 11.28 0.57
N GLY A 57 -14.68 12.02 -0.49
CA GLY A 57 -14.62 13.48 -0.49
C GLY A 57 -13.31 14.06 0.05
N ALA A 58 -12.39 13.24 0.56
CA ALA A 58 -11.07 13.72 0.95
C ALA A 58 -10.27 14.19 -0.29
N ALA A 59 -9.78 15.44 -0.25
CA ALA A 59 -8.90 15.96 -1.29
C ALA A 59 -7.53 15.27 -1.20
N VAL A 60 -7.11 14.61 -2.29
CA VAL A 60 -5.82 13.91 -2.41
C VAL A 60 -4.71 14.77 -3.01
N ALA A 61 -5.09 15.76 -3.82
CA ALA A 61 -4.21 16.72 -4.45
C ALA A 61 -5.00 17.99 -4.77
N THR A 62 -4.29 19.11 -4.90
CA THR A 62 -4.86 20.37 -5.39
C THR A 62 -4.17 20.79 -6.67
N LEU A 63 -4.93 21.38 -7.58
CA LEU A 63 -4.40 22.06 -8.75
C LEU A 63 -4.18 23.54 -8.45
N GLU A 64 -3.35 24.18 -9.26
CA GLU A 64 -3.31 25.63 -9.41
C GLU A 64 -4.67 26.14 -9.92
N ASP A 65 -5.14 27.31 -9.47
CA ASP A 65 -6.52 27.78 -9.64
C ASP A 65 -6.68 29.21 -10.17
N ALA A 66 -5.60 29.88 -10.58
CA ALA A 66 -5.63 31.26 -11.06
C ALA A 66 -6.49 31.42 -12.30
N ASP A 67 -6.33 30.55 -13.30
CA ASP A 67 -7.10 30.60 -14.54
C ASP A 67 -8.60 30.44 -14.27
N ALA A 68 -8.97 29.44 -13.44
CA ALA A 68 -10.35 29.21 -13.04
C ALA A 68 -10.96 30.43 -12.30
N LYS A 69 -10.18 31.10 -11.43
CA LYS A 69 -10.63 32.32 -10.73
C LYS A 69 -10.85 33.49 -11.69
N ILE A 70 -9.99 33.65 -12.69
CA ILE A 70 -10.12 34.69 -13.71
C ILE A 70 -11.40 34.47 -14.53
N GLU A 71 -11.65 33.22 -14.95
CA GLU A 71 -12.84 32.88 -15.72
C GLU A 71 -14.14 33.17 -14.96
N VAL A 72 -14.20 32.82 -13.67
CA VAL A 72 -15.36 33.14 -12.82
C VAL A 72 -15.56 34.65 -12.71
N ALA A 73 -14.49 35.41 -12.44
CA ALA A 73 -14.58 36.86 -12.30
C ALA A 73 -15.04 37.56 -13.59
N GLN A 74 -14.66 37.04 -14.76
CA GLN A 74 -15.13 37.55 -16.05
C GLN A 74 -16.60 37.22 -16.33
N ALA A 75 -17.09 36.08 -15.84
CA ALA A 75 -18.48 35.66 -16.02
C ALA A 75 -19.47 36.42 -15.12
N GLU A 76 -19.01 36.92 -13.97
CA GLU A 76 -19.82 37.67 -13.00
C GLU A 76 -19.91 39.20 -13.28
N ALA A 77 -19.05 39.73 -14.16
CA ALA A 77 -18.98 41.15 -14.51
C ALA A 77 -20.01 41.57 -15.57
#